data_AF-A0A6V7HIF0-F1
#
_entry.id   AF-A0A6V7HIF0-F1
#
_cell.length_a   1.000
_cell.length_b   1.000
_cell.length_c   1.000
_cell.angle_alpha   90.00
_cell.angle_beta   90.00
_cell.angle_gamma   90.00
#
_symmetry.space_group_name_H-M   'P 1'
#
loop_
_entity.id
_entity.type
_entity.pdbx_description
1 polymer ?
#
loop_
_entity_poly.entity_id
_entity_poly.type
_entity_poly.pdbx_seq_one_letter_code
_entity_poly.pdbx_strand_id
1 'polypeptide(L)'
;SIISTDHSANFLLAINLEETPRKTIKDPIAFEIPTRRCVYKYPYTYRQIRGMKHGAPCRLVDTLQTKSKKADEDLETFEDAEREIEQLRKRLNEARERASSLYVYGPDQDATEEELDELRWFVEQLLDSAKTFSGSTKARYQASQQLVPSDLAQHLTALELCAEATAQTMEEKQREQKRARTVRSDYLTDLDEVQSWIRQAELKVQDRSIEPIPLKEQLKQVQDELGTIIDKLERLTRNGRTIAENTRDDTEKQLIDSTVHSVTEQLNQVRNWLDERKQVIADTIDAWQRFLTLYEATKTWIEEKRQFLVEPLKLSTLVQARQRLHEYSSLGWRNRGSGVFVPISASSCVLLILAFGVALQIAVKSCKQINKNLSDMGKELESIGQVCSVGDLPEKLLEAEEAKVQVEGQLLERNALLQETSEEWEQCERKMKEVKTWIEKAKQSLESPQNKKKPLRDQHIIREKMLSDVAIQKTKIGISMEKLQVHFRSGIGGDSRIGETVDELLAELDNLHANVKEQTAALEACLAQIDQYQQEIQQLRQQIMQVEQQLRTVLSPTYLSTDKEKALQEQQ
;
A
#
# COMPACT_ATOMS: atom_id res chain seq x y z
N SER A 1 -22.05 -53.35 -6.47
CA SER A 1 -21.41 -54.56 -5.92
C SER A 1 -22.30 -55.09 -4.80
N ILE A 2 -22.53 -56.41 -4.72
CA ILE A 2 -22.99 -57.21 -3.54
C ILE A 2 -23.90 -56.45 -2.55
N ILE A 3 -25.24 -56.57 -2.50
CA ILE A 3 -26.16 -57.72 -2.58
C ILE A 3 -26.01 -58.75 -1.44
N SER A 4 -26.89 -58.66 -0.44
CA SER A 4 -27.75 -59.79 -0.03
C SER A 4 -28.96 -59.29 0.77
N THR A 5 -30.04 -60.06 0.77
CA THR A 5 -31.32 -59.80 1.43
C THR A 5 -31.73 -60.98 2.33
N ASP A 6 -32.89 -60.84 3.01
CA ASP A 6 -33.79 -61.96 3.40
C ASP A 6 -33.35 -62.91 4.56
N HIS A 7 -34.24 -63.59 5.30
CA HIS A 7 -35.72 -63.60 5.34
C HIS A 7 -36.27 -64.17 6.66
N SER A 8 -37.51 -63.78 7.03
CA SER A 8 -38.49 -64.61 7.80
C SER A 8 -38.14 -65.01 9.27
N ALA A 9 -39.03 -65.57 10.11
CA ALA A 9 -40.44 -65.98 9.95
C ALA A 9 -41.25 -65.80 11.26
N ASN A 10 -42.58 -65.90 11.18
CA ASN A 10 -43.49 -66.03 12.34
C ASN A 10 -43.43 -67.45 12.95
N PHE A 11 -43.89 -67.65 14.20
CA PHE A 11 -44.91 -68.67 14.54
C PHE A 11 -45.49 -68.58 15.98
N LEU A 12 -46.83 -68.58 16.04
CA LEU A 12 -47.79 -69.20 16.97
C LEU A 12 -47.48 -69.53 18.46
N LEU A 13 -48.29 -68.92 19.37
CA LEU A 13 -49.43 -69.52 20.12
C LEU A 13 -49.22 -70.70 21.13
N ALA A 14 -50.04 -70.68 22.19
CA ALA A 14 -50.33 -71.70 23.23
C ALA A 14 -49.35 -71.77 24.44
N ILE A 15 -49.75 -71.81 25.73
CA ILE A 15 -50.82 -72.53 26.48
C ILE A 15 -50.38 -74.02 26.65
N ASN A 16 -50.24 -74.65 27.85
CA ASN A 16 -51.06 -74.59 29.07
C ASN A 16 -50.46 -75.30 30.34
N LEU A 17 -51.28 -75.41 31.42
CA LEU A 17 -51.32 -76.42 32.53
C LEU A 17 -50.33 -76.31 33.71
N GLU A 18 -50.63 -76.75 34.95
CA GLU A 18 -51.79 -76.63 35.92
C GLU A 18 -51.34 -77.32 37.26
N GLU A 19 -52.05 -77.44 38.39
CA GLU A 19 -53.42 -77.16 38.87
C GLU A 19 -53.55 -75.78 39.62
N THR A 20 -54.58 -75.35 40.40
CA THR A 20 -55.76 -75.91 41.14
C THR A 20 -55.46 -76.73 42.45
N PRO A 21 -56.37 -76.91 43.45
CA PRO A 21 -57.79 -76.50 43.53
C PRO A 21 -58.23 -75.60 44.71
N ARG A 22 -58.96 -74.54 44.34
CA ARG A 22 -60.30 -74.11 44.83
C ARG A 22 -60.78 -74.52 46.25
N LYS A 23 -61.34 -73.54 46.98
CA LYS A 23 -62.81 -73.38 47.17
C LYS A 23 -63.21 -72.01 47.76
N THR A 24 -64.49 -71.67 47.65
CA THR A 24 -65.10 -70.35 47.95
C THR A 24 -66.57 -70.49 48.39
N ILE A 25 -67.21 -69.36 48.79
CA ILE A 25 -68.67 -69.05 48.82
C ILE A 25 -69.47 -69.16 50.17
N LYS A 26 -70.05 -68.00 50.58
CA LYS A 26 -71.25 -67.69 51.43
C LYS A 26 -71.31 -67.93 52.96
N ASP A 27 -71.46 -66.83 53.71
CA ASP A 27 -72.71 -66.29 54.33
C ASP A 27 -73.83 -67.24 54.83
N PRO A 28 -74.68 -66.83 55.82
CA PRO A 28 -74.45 -65.98 57.02
C PRO A 28 -75.18 -66.55 58.31
N ILE A 29 -75.59 -65.67 59.25
CA ILE A 29 -76.59 -65.84 60.38
C ILE A 29 -76.04 -66.05 61.82
N ALA A 30 -75.95 -64.93 62.55
CA ALA A 30 -76.54 -64.58 63.88
C ALA A 30 -76.49 -65.46 65.16
N PHE A 31 -76.72 -64.77 66.30
CA PHE A 31 -76.89 -65.24 67.71
C PHE A 31 -75.61 -65.78 68.42
N GLU A 32 -75.39 -65.57 69.73
CA GLU A 32 -76.13 -64.84 70.79
C GLU A 32 -75.16 -64.15 71.79
N ILE A 33 -75.69 -63.30 72.69
CA ILE A 33 -74.96 -62.58 73.74
C ILE A 33 -74.87 -63.43 75.03
N PRO A 34 -73.95 -63.12 75.98
CA PRO A 34 -74.45 -62.46 77.18
C PRO A 34 -73.59 -61.31 77.71
N THR A 35 -74.26 -60.32 78.30
CA THR A 35 -73.65 -59.12 78.91
C THR A 35 -73.08 -59.41 80.31
N ARG A 36 -72.28 -58.48 80.84
CA ARG A 36 -72.66 -57.78 82.10
C ARG A 36 -71.90 -56.48 82.36
N ARG A 37 -72.64 -55.45 82.76
CA ARG A 37 -72.13 -54.31 83.55
C ARG A 37 -71.86 -54.80 84.98
N CYS A 38 -70.89 -54.18 85.66
CA CYS A 38 -70.88 -54.08 87.12
C CYS A 38 -70.60 -52.62 87.54
N VAL A 39 -71.66 -51.88 87.82
CA VAL A 39 -71.59 -50.67 88.66
C VAL A 39 -71.92 -51.11 90.08
N TYR A 40 -71.10 -50.75 91.06
CA TYR A 40 -71.49 -50.80 92.47
C TYR A 40 -71.45 -49.40 93.08
N LYS A 41 -72.58 -49.02 93.68
CA LYS A 41 -72.77 -47.85 94.55
C LYS A 41 -73.39 -48.34 95.86
N TYR A 42 -73.36 -47.45 96.85
CA TYR A 42 -74.08 -47.50 98.13
C TYR A 42 -73.51 -48.44 99.22
N PRO A 43 -73.83 -48.20 100.52
CA PRO A 43 -74.53 -47.03 101.09
C PRO A 43 -73.70 -46.24 102.13
N TYR A 44 -74.21 -45.06 102.50
CA TYR A 44 -73.83 -44.36 103.73
C TYR A 44 -74.64 -44.91 104.92
N THR A 45 -73.99 -45.22 106.05
CA THR A 45 -74.62 -45.23 107.38
C THR A 45 -73.61 -44.89 108.47
N TYR A 46 -74.01 -44.04 109.42
CA TYR A 46 -73.20 -43.66 110.59
C TYR A 46 -73.45 -44.60 111.76
N ARG A 47 -72.39 -45.12 112.42
CA ARG A 47 -72.24 -45.03 113.88
C ARG A 47 -70.83 -45.31 114.39
N GLN A 48 -70.59 -44.82 115.61
CA GLN A 48 -69.28 -44.74 116.26
C GLN A 48 -68.73 -46.10 116.69
N ILE A 49 -67.40 -46.22 116.71
CA ILE A 49 -66.61 -46.67 117.88
C ILE A 49 -65.33 -45.81 117.93
N ARG A 50 -64.76 -45.63 119.12
CA ARG A 50 -63.59 -44.75 119.36
C ARG A 50 -62.28 -45.54 119.35
N GLY A 51 -61.18 -44.90 118.95
CA GLY A 51 -59.84 -45.24 119.47
C GLY A 51 -58.69 -45.38 118.45
N MET A 52 -57.86 -44.33 118.38
CA MET A 52 -56.38 -44.31 118.24
C MET A 52 -55.62 -45.47 117.52
N LYS A 53 -54.62 -45.24 116.66
CA LYS A 53 -53.66 -44.10 116.59
C LYS A 53 -53.38 -43.64 115.13
N HIS A 54 -52.89 -42.40 115.01
CA HIS A 54 -52.42 -41.79 113.76
C HIS A 54 -51.04 -42.30 113.30
N GLY A 55 -50.66 -42.01 112.05
CA GLY A 55 -49.26 -42.02 111.63
C GLY A 55 -49.01 -42.12 110.12
N ALA A 56 -49.35 -43.27 109.54
CA ALA A 56 -48.81 -43.68 108.24
C ALA A 56 -49.54 -43.17 106.96
N PRO A 57 -50.88 -43.18 106.87
CA PRO A 57 -51.55 -42.98 105.57
C PRO A 57 -51.32 -41.58 104.96
N CYS A 58 -51.41 -40.53 105.78
CA CYS A 58 -51.31 -39.14 105.30
C CYS A 58 -49.97 -38.87 104.61
N ARG A 59 -48.83 -39.18 105.27
CA ARG A 59 -47.50 -38.97 104.67
C ARG A 59 -47.30 -39.68 103.33
N LEU A 60 -47.91 -40.84 103.13
CA LEU A 60 -47.85 -41.54 101.84
C LEU A 60 -48.70 -40.83 100.78
N VAL A 61 -49.90 -40.37 101.13
CA VAL A 61 -50.76 -39.55 100.26
C VAL A 61 -50.10 -38.22 99.92
N ASP A 62 -49.55 -37.50 100.90
CA ASP A 62 -48.84 -36.23 100.72
C ASP A 62 -47.64 -36.41 99.76
N THR A 63 -46.88 -37.49 99.94
CA THR A 63 -45.74 -37.83 99.06
C THR A 63 -46.20 -38.20 97.65
N LEU A 64 -47.31 -38.94 97.51
CA LEU A 64 -47.88 -39.32 96.21
C LEU A 64 -48.50 -38.12 95.49
N GLN A 65 -49.14 -37.19 96.20
CA GLN A 65 -49.64 -35.93 95.64
C GLN A 65 -48.50 -35.02 95.21
N THR A 66 -47.42 -34.92 96.00
CA THR A 66 -46.22 -34.16 95.62
C THR A 66 -45.55 -34.78 94.38
N LYS A 67 -45.51 -36.12 94.28
CA LYS A 67 -45.00 -36.82 93.10
C LYS A 67 -45.92 -36.74 91.89
N SER A 68 -47.24 -36.73 92.07
CA SER A 68 -48.21 -36.49 91.00
C SER A 68 -47.99 -35.09 90.46
N LYS A 69 -48.08 -34.06 91.30
CA LYS A 69 -47.90 -32.66 90.88
C LYS A 69 -46.56 -32.44 90.17
N LYS A 70 -45.46 -33.04 90.65
CA LYS A 70 -44.19 -32.99 89.91
C LYS A 70 -44.23 -33.77 88.58
N ALA A 71 -44.89 -34.93 88.50
CA ALA A 71 -45.04 -35.65 87.23
C ALA A 71 -45.94 -34.89 86.23
N ASP A 72 -46.95 -34.18 86.73
CA ASP A 72 -47.82 -33.29 85.96
C ASP A 72 -47.01 -32.08 85.43
N GLU A 73 -46.12 -31.48 86.24
CA GLU A 73 -45.17 -30.41 85.85
C GLU A 73 -44.06 -30.89 84.89
N ASP A 74 -43.47 -32.06 85.16
CA ASP A 74 -42.46 -32.70 84.29
C ASP A 74 -43.07 -33.11 82.93
N LEU A 75 -44.39 -33.39 82.88
CA LEU A 75 -45.15 -33.66 81.64
C LEU A 75 -45.51 -32.37 80.89
N GLU A 76 -46.02 -31.34 81.57
CA GLU A 76 -46.32 -30.04 80.94
C GLU A 76 -45.06 -29.45 80.27
N THR A 77 -43.92 -29.50 80.96
CA THR A 77 -42.62 -29.05 80.41
C THR A 77 -42.01 -29.97 79.34
N PHE A 78 -42.57 -31.16 79.14
CA PHE A 78 -42.27 -32.08 78.04
C PHE A 78 -43.15 -31.77 76.82
N GLU A 79 -44.48 -31.65 77.01
CA GLU A 79 -45.43 -31.32 75.94
C GLU A 79 -45.16 -29.94 75.33
N ASP A 80 -44.80 -28.95 76.14
CA ASP A 80 -44.37 -27.63 75.66
C ASP A 80 -43.05 -27.70 74.88
N ALA A 81 -42.14 -28.62 75.25
CA ALA A 81 -40.88 -28.81 74.54
C ALA A 81 -41.09 -29.48 73.17
N GLU A 82 -41.97 -30.48 73.07
CA GLU A 82 -42.35 -31.09 71.78
C GLU A 82 -43.09 -30.08 70.88
N ARG A 83 -43.94 -29.22 71.46
CA ARG A 83 -44.64 -28.17 70.72
C ARG A 83 -43.70 -27.14 70.10
N GLU A 84 -42.70 -26.67 70.85
CA GLU A 84 -41.70 -25.73 70.32
C GLU A 84 -40.75 -26.42 69.31
N ILE A 85 -40.41 -27.70 69.51
CA ILE A 85 -39.67 -28.49 68.50
C ILE A 85 -40.43 -28.50 67.17
N GLU A 86 -41.73 -28.83 67.18
CA GLU A 86 -42.49 -28.92 65.93
C GLU A 86 -42.71 -27.54 65.29
N GLN A 87 -42.87 -26.49 66.09
CA GLN A 87 -42.90 -25.11 65.61
C GLN A 87 -41.58 -24.71 64.92
N LEU A 88 -40.43 -25.04 65.52
CA LEU A 88 -39.11 -24.76 64.94
C LEU A 88 -38.85 -25.62 63.69
N ARG A 89 -39.18 -26.91 63.71
CA ARG A 89 -39.08 -27.81 62.53
C ARG A 89 -39.94 -27.30 61.37
N LYS A 90 -41.17 -26.85 61.64
CA LYS A 90 -42.04 -26.23 60.63
C LYS A 90 -41.39 -24.99 60.03
N ARG A 91 -40.94 -24.04 60.84
CA ARG A 91 -40.30 -22.79 60.37
C ARG A 91 -39.01 -23.04 59.58
N LEU A 92 -38.22 -24.03 59.97
CA LEU A 92 -37.03 -24.47 59.24
C LEU A 92 -37.38 -25.06 57.88
N ASN A 93 -38.37 -25.96 57.80
CA ASN A 93 -38.85 -26.49 56.52
C ASN A 93 -39.44 -25.39 55.61
N GLU A 94 -40.17 -24.41 56.17
CA GLU A 94 -40.70 -23.24 55.44
C GLU A 94 -39.60 -22.26 54.97
N ALA A 95 -38.44 -22.23 55.64
CA ALA A 95 -37.27 -21.48 55.19
C ALA A 95 -36.50 -22.26 54.10
N ARG A 96 -36.32 -23.57 54.30
CA ARG A 96 -35.69 -24.49 53.36
C ARG A 96 -36.40 -24.53 52.02
N GLU A 97 -37.73 -24.53 52.01
CA GLU A 97 -38.51 -24.56 50.76
C GLU A 97 -38.52 -23.20 50.03
N ARG A 98 -38.35 -22.09 50.75
CA ARG A 98 -38.05 -20.80 50.10
C ARG A 98 -36.65 -20.80 49.51
N ALA A 99 -35.65 -21.34 50.21
CA ALA A 99 -34.28 -21.45 49.71
C ALA A 99 -34.19 -22.36 48.48
N SER A 100 -34.89 -23.51 48.45
CA SER A 100 -34.90 -24.41 47.30
C SER A 100 -35.53 -23.76 46.05
N SER A 101 -36.69 -23.11 46.22
CA SER A 101 -37.52 -22.57 45.13
C SER A 101 -37.09 -21.20 44.59
N LEU A 102 -36.28 -20.45 45.35
CA LEU A 102 -35.72 -19.15 44.94
C LEU A 102 -35.01 -19.25 43.58
N TYR A 103 -35.17 -18.21 42.75
CA TYR A 103 -34.71 -18.22 41.36
C TYR A 103 -33.50 -17.30 41.17
N VAL A 104 -32.31 -17.90 41.13
CA VAL A 104 -31.05 -17.14 41.15
C VAL A 104 -30.53 -16.73 39.76
N TYR A 105 -31.17 -17.18 38.68
CA TYR A 105 -30.80 -16.85 37.30
C TYR A 105 -31.62 -15.69 36.70
N GLY A 106 -32.17 -14.77 37.51
CA GLY A 106 -32.74 -13.51 37.01
C GLY A 106 -31.68 -12.57 36.41
N PRO A 107 -32.05 -11.65 35.50
CA PRO A 107 -31.09 -10.70 34.92
C PRO A 107 -30.56 -9.70 35.95
N ASP A 108 -31.39 -9.27 36.90
CA ASP A 108 -30.98 -8.44 38.04
C ASP A 108 -30.34 -9.31 39.14
N GLN A 109 -29.02 -9.44 39.07
CA GLN A 109 -28.23 -10.22 40.02
C GLN A 109 -28.03 -9.51 41.36
N ASP A 110 -28.22 -8.18 41.44
CA ASP A 110 -28.06 -7.41 42.67
C ASP A 110 -29.30 -7.52 43.57
N ALA A 111 -30.50 -7.33 43.02
CA ALA A 111 -31.75 -7.59 43.74
C ALA A 111 -31.88 -9.06 44.17
N THR A 112 -31.38 -9.98 43.34
CA THR A 112 -31.32 -11.42 43.67
C THR A 112 -30.32 -11.72 44.80
N GLU A 113 -29.25 -10.93 44.96
CA GLU A 113 -28.31 -11.06 46.09
C GLU A 113 -28.93 -10.52 47.38
N GLU A 114 -29.68 -9.41 47.31
CA GLU A 114 -30.39 -8.82 48.45
C GLU A 114 -31.47 -9.76 49.03
N GLU A 115 -32.33 -10.35 48.20
CA GLU A 115 -33.34 -11.35 48.64
C GLU A 115 -32.68 -12.59 49.26
N LEU A 116 -31.53 -13.01 48.72
CA LEU A 116 -30.78 -14.16 49.21
C LEU A 116 -30.07 -13.89 50.55
N ASP A 117 -29.60 -12.66 50.76
CA ASP A 117 -28.98 -12.20 52.01
C ASP A 117 -30.01 -12.04 53.14
N GLU A 118 -31.21 -11.50 52.85
CA GLU A 118 -32.33 -11.50 53.79
C GLU A 118 -32.73 -12.93 54.19
N LEU A 119 -32.83 -13.83 53.21
CA LEU A 119 -33.18 -15.23 53.47
C LEU A 119 -32.08 -15.96 54.25
N ARG A 120 -30.79 -15.71 53.95
CA ARG A 120 -29.67 -16.23 54.75
C ARG A 120 -29.79 -15.77 56.19
N TRP A 121 -29.96 -14.46 56.43
CA TRP A 121 -30.08 -13.92 57.79
C TRP A 121 -31.25 -14.55 58.56
N PHE A 122 -32.42 -14.70 57.91
CA PHE A 122 -33.57 -15.38 58.51
C PHE A 122 -33.28 -16.85 58.85
N VAL A 123 -32.57 -17.58 57.98
CA VAL A 123 -32.11 -18.95 58.25
C VAL A 123 -31.14 -18.98 59.42
N GLU A 124 -30.12 -18.12 59.46
CA GLU A 124 -29.16 -18.02 60.57
C GLU A 124 -29.86 -17.83 61.93
N GLN A 125 -30.84 -16.91 62.00
CA GLN A 125 -31.66 -16.69 63.20
C GLN A 125 -32.47 -17.94 63.61
N LEU A 126 -33.00 -18.72 62.65
CA LEU A 126 -33.67 -20.00 62.94
C LEU A 126 -32.71 -21.08 63.43
N LEU A 127 -31.51 -21.18 62.84
CA LEU A 127 -30.50 -22.17 63.21
C LEU A 127 -30.01 -21.92 64.64
N ASP A 128 -29.66 -20.69 65.00
CA ASP A 128 -29.26 -20.36 66.38
C ASP A 128 -30.43 -20.48 67.37
N SER A 129 -31.67 -20.21 66.96
CA SER A 129 -32.86 -20.49 67.78
C SER A 129 -33.00 -21.99 68.09
N ALA A 130 -32.95 -22.85 67.06
CA ALA A 130 -33.07 -24.30 67.21
C ALA A 130 -31.92 -24.92 68.03
N LYS A 131 -30.68 -24.46 67.79
CA LYS A 131 -29.47 -24.84 68.52
C LYS A 131 -29.51 -24.42 69.99
N THR A 132 -29.96 -23.19 70.28
CA THR A 132 -30.12 -22.68 71.65
C THR A 132 -31.24 -23.40 72.38
N PHE A 133 -32.38 -23.66 71.71
CA PHE A 133 -33.48 -24.45 72.28
C PHE A 133 -33.06 -25.89 72.59
N SER A 134 -32.39 -26.57 71.66
CA SER A 134 -31.90 -27.95 71.87
C SER A 134 -30.87 -28.02 72.99
N GLY A 135 -29.86 -27.14 72.96
CA GLY A 135 -28.80 -27.08 73.97
C GLY A 135 -29.35 -26.78 75.37
N SER A 136 -30.24 -25.79 75.51
CA SER A 136 -30.85 -25.46 76.80
C SER A 136 -31.80 -26.54 77.31
N THR A 137 -32.56 -27.21 76.44
CA THR A 137 -33.41 -28.35 76.82
C THR A 137 -32.59 -29.54 77.28
N LYS A 138 -31.53 -29.93 76.55
CA LYS A 138 -30.59 -30.99 76.96
C LYS A 138 -29.91 -30.65 78.29
N ALA A 139 -29.45 -29.40 78.46
CA ALA A 139 -28.85 -28.93 79.71
C ALA A 139 -29.84 -28.94 80.90
N ARG A 140 -31.13 -28.67 80.67
CA ARG A 140 -32.17 -28.67 81.72
C ARG A 140 -32.30 -30.06 82.38
N TYR A 141 -32.44 -31.11 81.59
CA TYR A 141 -32.49 -32.49 82.10
C TYR A 141 -31.16 -32.93 82.74
N GLN A 142 -30.03 -32.55 82.14
CA GLN A 142 -28.71 -32.85 82.71
C GLN A 142 -28.50 -32.18 84.09
N ALA A 143 -28.98 -30.95 84.27
CA ALA A 143 -28.92 -30.23 85.54
C ALA A 143 -29.86 -30.80 86.61
N SER A 144 -31.02 -31.35 86.23
CA SER A 144 -31.92 -32.05 87.16
C SER A 144 -31.52 -33.49 87.48
N GLN A 145 -30.37 -33.95 86.97
CA GLN A 145 -29.88 -35.35 87.03
C GLN A 145 -30.86 -36.37 86.41
N GLN A 146 -31.73 -35.93 85.51
CA GLN A 146 -32.62 -36.78 84.74
C GLN A 146 -31.97 -37.12 83.38
N LEU A 147 -32.21 -38.33 82.89
CA LEU A 147 -31.99 -38.62 81.47
C LEU A 147 -33.08 -37.90 80.67
N VAL A 148 -32.73 -37.32 79.51
CA VAL A 148 -33.73 -36.86 78.54
C VAL A 148 -34.55 -38.09 78.13
N PRO A 149 -35.91 -38.03 78.15
CA PRO A 149 -36.73 -39.14 77.69
C PRO A 149 -36.38 -39.53 76.24
N SER A 150 -36.50 -40.82 75.89
CA SER A 150 -36.13 -41.35 74.58
C SER A 150 -36.77 -40.61 73.42
N ASP A 151 -38.00 -40.16 73.62
CA ASP A 151 -38.88 -39.70 72.55
C ASP A 151 -38.58 -38.22 72.28
N LEU A 152 -38.49 -37.39 73.34
CA LEU A 152 -37.96 -36.03 73.25
C LEU A 152 -36.51 -35.98 72.74
N ALA A 153 -35.66 -36.96 73.09
CA ALA A 153 -34.31 -37.06 72.54
C ALA A 153 -34.32 -37.33 71.02
N GLN A 154 -35.25 -38.15 70.52
CA GLN A 154 -35.47 -38.35 69.08
C GLN A 154 -36.01 -37.08 68.42
N HIS A 155 -37.00 -36.39 69.02
CA HIS A 155 -37.55 -35.14 68.51
C HIS A 155 -36.50 -34.01 68.44
N LEU A 156 -35.63 -33.89 69.44
CA LEU A 156 -34.49 -32.95 69.43
C LEU A 156 -33.47 -33.32 68.34
N THR A 157 -33.17 -34.60 68.14
CA THR A 157 -32.28 -35.05 67.06
C THR A 157 -32.90 -34.77 65.68
N ALA A 158 -34.21 -34.92 65.54
CA ALA A 158 -34.96 -34.61 64.32
C ALA A 158 -35.11 -33.10 64.06
N LEU A 159 -34.99 -32.24 65.09
CA LEU A 159 -34.84 -30.79 64.95
C LEU A 159 -33.42 -30.44 64.46
N GLU A 160 -32.39 -31.04 65.04
CA GLU A 160 -30.99 -30.81 64.66
C GLU A 160 -30.70 -31.24 63.21
N LEU A 161 -31.24 -32.38 62.77
CA LEU A 161 -31.18 -32.81 61.37
C LEU A 161 -31.97 -31.90 60.42
N CYS A 162 -33.08 -31.31 60.88
CA CYS A 162 -33.89 -30.36 60.10
C CYS A 162 -33.16 -29.02 59.94
N ALA A 163 -32.48 -28.55 61.00
CA ALA A 163 -31.61 -27.39 60.98
C ALA A 163 -30.43 -27.58 60.00
N GLU A 164 -29.70 -28.69 60.13
CA GLU A 164 -28.58 -29.05 59.25
C GLU A 164 -28.99 -29.10 57.77
N ALA A 165 -30.09 -29.78 57.44
CA ALA A 165 -30.59 -29.84 56.06
C ALA A 165 -31.05 -28.48 55.51
N THR A 166 -31.50 -27.57 56.38
CA THR A 166 -31.86 -26.19 56.01
C THR A 166 -30.61 -25.35 55.74
N ALA A 167 -29.58 -25.47 56.58
CA ALA A 167 -28.28 -24.81 56.39
C ALA A 167 -27.62 -25.25 55.08
N GLN A 168 -27.57 -26.57 54.81
CA GLN A 168 -27.01 -27.12 53.58
C GLN A 168 -27.76 -26.61 52.32
N THR A 169 -29.09 -26.59 52.34
CA THR A 169 -29.90 -26.04 51.23
C THR A 169 -29.58 -24.55 50.99
N MET A 170 -29.38 -23.78 52.07
CA MET A 170 -29.04 -22.35 51.99
C MET A 170 -27.62 -22.11 51.43
N GLU A 171 -26.63 -22.89 51.87
CA GLU A 171 -25.27 -22.85 51.32
C GLU A 171 -25.21 -23.25 49.84
N GLU A 172 -25.95 -24.29 49.43
CA GLU A 172 -26.06 -24.68 48.03
C GLU A 172 -26.63 -23.54 47.19
N LYS A 173 -27.65 -22.83 47.69
CA LYS A 173 -28.26 -21.70 46.98
C LYS A 173 -27.35 -20.49 46.84
N GLN A 174 -26.55 -20.18 47.86
CA GLN A 174 -25.49 -19.16 47.79
C GLN A 174 -24.42 -19.51 46.76
N ARG A 175 -24.03 -20.78 46.69
CA ARG A 175 -23.09 -21.27 45.66
C ARG A 175 -23.71 -21.25 44.26
N GLU A 176 -25.03 -21.41 44.13
CA GLU A 176 -25.78 -21.28 42.87
C GLU A 176 -25.84 -19.82 42.38
N GLN A 177 -26.28 -18.88 43.22
CA GLN A 177 -26.33 -17.45 42.87
C GLN A 177 -24.95 -16.92 42.50
N LYS A 178 -23.91 -17.24 43.28
CA LYS A 178 -22.56 -16.77 42.99
C LYS A 178 -22.04 -17.26 41.63
N ARG A 179 -22.46 -18.45 41.19
CA ARG A 179 -22.18 -18.95 39.83
C ARG A 179 -22.97 -18.17 38.78
N ALA A 180 -24.28 -17.97 38.98
CA ALA A 180 -25.13 -17.19 38.06
C ALA A 180 -24.57 -15.77 37.86
N ARG A 181 -24.15 -15.10 38.95
CA ARG A 181 -23.55 -13.76 38.92
C ARG A 181 -22.23 -13.74 38.17
N THR A 182 -21.36 -14.71 38.41
CA THR A 182 -20.06 -14.84 37.71
C THR A 182 -20.28 -15.07 36.22
N VAL A 183 -21.15 -16.02 35.84
CA VAL A 183 -21.42 -16.36 34.42
C VAL A 183 -22.03 -15.16 33.67
N ARG A 184 -22.94 -14.38 34.28
CA ARG A 184 -23.46 -13.14 33.67
C ARG A 184 -22.41 -12.04 33.56
N SER A 185 -21.59 -11.84 34.59
CA SER A 185 -20.52 -10.83 34.57
C SER A 185 -19.48 -11.14 33.48
N ASP A 186 -19.06 -12.40 33.37
CA ASP A 186 -18.11 -12.86 32.36
C ASP A 186 -18.72 -12.76 30.95
N TYR A 187 -19.99 -13.16 30.77
CA TYR A 187 -20.71 -13.02 29.49
C TYR A 187 -20.73 -11.56 29.00
N LEU A 188 -21.13 -10.62 29.86
CA LEU A 188 -21.19 -9.20 29.48
C LEU A 188 -19.81 -8.59 29.22
N THR A 189 -18.79 -9.03 29.97
CA THR A 189 -17.41 -8.57 29.79
C THR A 189 -16.83 -9.07 28.47
N ASP A 190 -16.92 -10.38 28.18
CA ASP A 190 -16.48 -10.93 26.90
C ASP A 190 -17.24 -10.32 25.72
N LEU A 191 -18.53 -10.01 25.88
CA LEU A 191 -19.35 -9.42 24.82
C LEU A 191 -18.84 -8.04 24.40
N ASP A 192 -18.62 -7.12 25.34
CA ASP A 192 -18.07 -5.79 25.00
C ASP A 192 -16.63 -5.88 24.51
N GLU A 193 -15.77 -6.71 25.12
CA GLU A 193 -14.40 -6.87 24.68
C GLU A 193 -14.30 -7.39 23.22
N VAL A 194 -15.09 -8.42 22.87
CA VAL A 194 -15.13 -8.96 21.51
C VAL A 194 -15.76 -7.95 20.53
N GLN A 195 -16.88 -7.31 20.88
CA GLN A 195 -17.51 -6.30 20.01
C GLN A 195 -16.63 -5.06 19.82
N SER A 196 -15.92 -4.62 20.87
CA SER A 196 -14.97 -3.50 20.83
C SER A 196 -13.78 -3.83 19.95
N TRP A 197 -13.23 -5.04 20.07
CA TRP A 197 -12.15 -5.50 19.21
C TRP A 197 -12.58 -5.60 17.74
N ILE A 198 -13.73 -6.21 17.43
CA ILE A 198 -14.27 -6.34 16.07
C ILE A 198 -14.33 -4.96 15.37
N ARG A 199 -14.90 -3.96 16.05
CA ARG A 199 -15.01 -2.57 15.54
C ARG A 199 -13.64 -1.94 15.26
N GLN A 200 -12.63 -2.20 16.11
CA GLN A 200 -11.27 -1.68 15.93
C GLN A 200 -10.50 -2.43 14.84
N ALA A 201 -10.66 -3.76 14.76
CA ALA A 201 -10.03 -4.61 13.77
C ALA A 201 -10.57 -4.33 12.35
N GLU A 202 -11.88 -4.12 12.19
CA GLU A 202 -12.48 -3.71 10.92
C GLU A 202 -11.83 -2.42 10.38
N LEU A 203 -11.74 -1.37 11.22
CA LEU A 203 -11.10 -0.11 10.86
C LEU A 203 -9.61 -0.31 10.49
N LYS A 204 -8.84 -1.08 11.28
CA LYS A 204 -7.43 -1.39 11.01
C LYS A 204 -7.23 -2.17 9.70
N VAL A 205 -8.15 -3.06 9.32
CA VAL A 205 -8.05 -3.92 8.12
C VAL A 205 -8.49 -3.18 6.85
N GLN A 206 -9.56 -2.38 6.93
CA GLN A 206 -10.09 -1.63 5.78
C GLN A 206 -9.32 -0.34 5.47
N ASP A 207 -8.43 0.13 6.36
CA ASP A 207 -7.62 1.33 6.18
C ASP A 207 -6.84 1.33 4.85
N ARG A 208 -6.92 2.45 4.13
CA ARG A 208 -6.21 2.73 2.86
C ARG A 208 -5.32 3.98 2.93
N SER A 209 -5.27 4.67 4.06
CA SER A 209 -4.57 5.94 4.24
C SER A 209 -3.05 5.78 4.44
N ILE A 210 -2.63 4.58 4.85
CA ILE A 210 -1.23 4.22 5.12
C ILE A 210 -0.59 3.42 3.98
N GLU A 211 0.73 3.41 3.94
CA GLU A 211 1.56 2.70 2.95
C GLU A 211 1.60 1.17 3.17
N PRO A 212 2.02 0.36 2.16
CA PRO A 212 1.93 -1.10 2.23
C PRO A 212 2.73 -1.74 3.38
N ILE A 213 3.90 -1.20 3.73
CA ILE A 213 4.79 -1.78 4.75
C ILE A 213 4.24 -1.53 6.17
N PRO A 214 3.85 -0.29 6.56
CA PRO A 214 3.10 -0.06 7.80
C PRO A 214 1.81 -0.88 7.89
N LEU A 215 1.03 -0.94 6.80
CA LEU A 215 -0.22 -1.71 6.77
C LEU A 215 0.00 -3.20 7.00
N LYS A 216 1.07 -3.79 6.46
CA LYS A 216 1.44 -5.19 6.74
C LYS A 216 1.67 -5.46 8.23
N GLU A 217 2.33 -4.54 8.96
CA GLU A 217 2.55 -4.71 10.40
C GLU A 217 1.26 -4.47 11.21
N GLN A 218 0.39 -3.54 10.78
CA GLN A 218 -0.95 -3.34 11.35
C GLN A 218 -1.83 -4.60 11.20
N LEU A 219 -1.83 -5.24 10.03
CA LEU A 219 -2.52 -6.51 9.79
C LEU A 219 -1.88 -7.68 10.56
N LYS A 220 -0.58 -7.62 10.86
CA LYS A 220 0.09 -8.58 11.74
C LYS A 220 -0.35 -8.40 13.20
N GLN A 221 -0.42 -7.17 13.71
CA GLN A 221 -0.96 -6.92 15.05
C GLN A 221 -2.37 -7.48 15.21
N VAL A 222 -3.28 -7.23 14.26
CA VAL A 222 -4.65 -7.78 14.29
C VAL A 222 -4.65 -9.31 14.26
N GLN A 223 -3.70 -9.95 13.56
CA GLN A 223 -3.55 -11.41 13.59
C GLN A 223 -3.09 -11.95 14.94
N ASP A 224 -2.12 -11.28 15.55
CA ASP A 224 -1.52 -11.68 16.83
C ASP A 224 -2.54 -11.51 17.97
N GLU A 225 -3.44 -10.52 17.87
CA GLU A 225 -4.59 -10.30 18.78
C GLU A 225 -5.72 -11.33 18.60
N LEU A 226 -5.98 -11.79 17.35
CA LEU A 226 -7.17 -12.58 16.99
C LEU A 226 -7.35 -13.86 17.82
N GLY A 227 -6.27 -14.57 18.17
CA GLY A 227 -6.35 -15.83 18.93
C GLY A 227 -7.04 -15.65 20.29
N THR A 228 -6.63 -14.64 21.05
CA THR A 228 -7.22 -14.31 22.35
C THR A 228 -8.67 -13.85 22.25
N ILE A 229 -9.08 -13.29 21.11
CA ILE A 229 -10.49 -12.90 20.85
C ILE A 229 -11.36 -14.11 20.50
N ILE A 230 -10.80 -15.13 19.83
CA ILE A 230 -11.48 -16.41 19.62
C ILE A 230 -11.69 -17.13 20.97
N ASP A 231 -10.69 -17.15 21.85
CA ASP A 231 -10.82 -17.72 23.20
C ASP A 231 -11.96 -17.04 24.02
N LYS A 232 -12.08 -15.71 23.90
CA LYS A 232 -13.18 -14.94 24.50
C LYS A 232 -14.53 -15.25 23.86
N LEU A 233 -14.62 -15.39 22.53
CA LEU A 233 -15.86 -15.79 21.86
C LEU A 233 -16.31 -17.20 22.28
N GLU A 234 -15.38 -18.14 22.48
CA GLU A 234 -15.71 -19.45 23.04
C GLU A 234 -16.26 -19.36 24.46
N ARG A 235 -15.65 -18.53 25.32
CA ARG A 235 -16.12 -18.31 26.70
C ARG A 235 -17.49 -17.62 26.73
N LEU A 236 -17.68 -16.56 25.93
CA LEU A 236 -18.95 -15.87 25.68
C LEU A 236 -20.05 -16.86 25.26
N THR A 237 -19.77 -17.71 24.28
CA THR A 237 -20.71 -18.72 23.76
C THR A 237 -21.08 -19.75 24.83
N ARG A 238 -20.11 -20.19 25.64
CA ARG A 238 -20.30 -21.17 26.72
C ARG A 238 -21.13 -20.59 27.86
N ASN A 239 -20.80 -19.36 28.30
CA ASN A 239 -21.51 -18.64 29.36
C ASN A 239 -22.93 -18.26 28.92
N GLY A 240 -23.10 -17.77 27.69
CA GLY A 240 -24.41 -17.46 27.10
C GLY A 240 -25.32 -18.67 27.07
N ARG A 241 -24.80 -19.84 26.65
CA ARG A 241 -25.55 -21.09 26.72
C ARG A 241 -25.98 -21.45 28.15
N THR A 242 -25.09 -21.34 29.13
CA THR A 242 -25.45 -21.59 30.54
C THR A 242 -26.53 -20.64 31.05
N ILE A 243 -26.55 -19.38 30.62
CA ILE A 243 -27.66 -18.45 30.95
C ILE A 243 -28.96 -18.92 30.25
N ALA A 244 -28.91 -19.22 28.95
CA ALA A 244 -30.06 -19.64 28.17
C ALA A 244 -30.69 -20.98 28.65
N GLU A 245 -29.86 -21.91 29.13
CA GLU A 245 -30.28 -23.19 29.71
C GLU A 245 -30.99 -23.02 31.07
N ASN A 246 -30.63 -22.01 31.86
CA ASN A 246 -31.15 -21.81 33.22
C ASN A 246 -32.19 -20.67 33.35
N THR A 247 -32.34 -19.81 32.33
CA THR A 247 -33.27 -18.69 32.41
C THR A 247 -34.74 -19.08 32.17
N ARG A 248 -35.64 -18.43 32.92
CA ARG A 248 -37.09 -18.51 32.78
C ARG A 248 -37.66 -17.56 31.72
N ASP A 249 -36.84 -16.67 31.16
CA ASP A 249 -37.24 -15.72 30.12
C ASP A 249 -36.85 -16.22 28.72
N ASP A 250 -37.83 -16.62 27.91
CA ASP A 250 -37.60 -17.07 26.53
C ASP A 250 -37.18 -15.94 25.58
N THR A 251 -37.37 -14.67 25.96
CA THR A 251 -36.88 -13.52 25.20
C THR A 251 -35.39 -13.26 25.48
N GLU A 252 -34.92 -13.48 26.71
CA GLU A 252 -33.49 -13.45 27.06
C GLU A 252 -32.73 -14.53 26.27
N LYS A 253 -33.30 -15.76 26.14
CA LYS A 253 -32.71 -16.84 25.31
C LYS A 253 -32.52 -16.41 23.86
N GLN A 254 -33.59 -15.89 23.24
CA GLN A 254 -33.56 -15.44 21.84
C GLN A 254 -32.57 -14.28 21.63
N LEU A 255 -32.47 -13.36 22.61
CA LEU A 255 -31.50 -12.26 22.57
C LEU A 255 -30.05 -12.78 22.69
N ILE A 256 -29.78 -13.72 23.58
CA ILE A 256 -28.45 -14.33 23.75
C ILE A 256 -28.04 -15.10 22.49
N ASP A 257 -28.91 -15.99 21.98
CA ASP A 257 -28.63 -16.79 20.78
C ASP A 257 -28.37 -15.91 19.56
N SER A 258 -29.21 -14.90 19.32
CA SER A 258 -29.02 -13.96 18.20
C SER A 258 -27.78 -13.07 18.36
N THR A 259 -27.46 -12.64 19.58
CA THR A 259 -26.24 -11.87 19.87
C THR A 259 -24.98 -12.70 19.64
N VAL A 260 -24.92 -13.93 20.18
CA VAL A 260 -23.78 -14.85 19.98
C VAL A 260 -23.62 -15.19 18.50
N HIS A 261 -24.70 -15.46 17.78
CA HIS A 261 -24.66 -15.70 16.34
C HIS A 261 -24.14 -14.48 15.56
N SER A 262 -24.65 -13.28 15.82
CA SER A 262 -24.24 -12.05 15.13
C SER A 262 -22.77 -11.70 15.38
N VAL A 263 -22.29 -11.85 16.62
CA VAL A 263 -20.88 -11.56 16.97
C VAL A 263 -19.94 -12.62 16.37
N THR A 264 -20.38 -13.89 16.31
CA THR A 264 -19.64 -14.96 15.63
C THR A 264 -19.49 -14.68 14.13
N GLU A 265 -20.55 -14.24 13.47
CA GLU A 265 -20.52 -13.93 12.03
C GLU A 265 -19.64 -12.71 11.74
N GLN A 266 -19.74 -11.65 12.56
CA GLN A 266 -18.87 -10.47 12.46
C GLN A 266 -17.39 -10.83 12.67
N LEU A 267 -17.05 -11.72 13.62
CA LEU A 267 -15.66 -12.15 13.81
C LEU A 267 -15.15 -12.97 12.61
N ASN A 268 -15.98 -13.85 12.05
CA ASN A 268 -15.64 -14.58 10.82
C ASN A 268 -15.45 -13.64 9.62
N GLN A 269 -16.30 -12.61 9.49
CA GLN A 269 -16.18 -11.59 8.45
C GLN A 269 -14.86 -10.81 8.57
N VAL A 270 -14.50 -10.35 9.76
CA VAL A 270 -13.21 -9.68 10.03
C VAL A 270 -12.02 -10.61 9.77
N ARG A 271 -12.10 -11.91 10.11
CA ARG A 271 -11.03 -12.87 9.78
C ARG A 271 -10.87 -13.04 8.27
N ASN A 272 -11.97 -13.25 7.54
CA ASN A 272 -11.92 -13.43 6.09
C ASN A 272 -11.33 -12.17 5.40
N TRP A 273 -11.76 -10.97 5.82
CA TRP A 273 -11.14 -9.72 5.35
C TRP A 273 -9.66 -9.62 5.71
N LEU A 274 -9.24 -10.03 6.91
CA LEU A 274 -7.83 -10.01 7.33
C LEU A 274 -6.97 -10.91 6.42
N ASP A 275 -7.43 -12.12 6.13
CA ASP A 275 -6.73 -13.09 5.28
C ASP A 275 -6.64 -12.60 3.82
N GLU A 276 -7.75 -12.11 3.25
CA GLU A 276 -7.80 -11.50 1.92
C GLU A 276 -6.89 -10.26 1.82
N ARG A 277 -6.99 -9.34 2.79
CA ARG A 277 -6.22 -8.08 2.82
C ARG A 277 -4.73 -8.35 2.91
N LYS A 278 -4.31 -9.36 3.68
CA LYS A 278 -2.89 -9.76 3.78
C LYS A 278 -2.32 -10.24 2.45
N GLN A 279 -3.06 -11.07 1.70
CA GLN A 279 -2.62 -11.51 0.38
C GLN A 279 -2.46 -10.32 -0.57
N VAL A 280 -3.50 -9.48 -0.68
CA VAL A 280 -3.46 -8.28 -1.53
C VAL A 280 -2.32 -7.32 -1.13
N ILE A 281 -2.02 -7.17 0.16
CA ILE A 281 -0.91 -6.34 0.63
C ILE A 281 0.46 -6.95 0.35
N ALA A 282 0.60 -8.28 0.31
CA ALA A 282 1.84 -8.92 -0.17
C ALA A 282 2.07 -8.59 -1.66
N ASP A 283 1.06 -8.79 -2.51
CA ASP A 283 1.14 -8.49 -3.94
C ASP A 283 1.40 -6.98 -4.21
N THR A 284 0.88 -6.12 -3.33
CA THR A 284 1.08 -4.66 -3.37
C THR A 284 2.49 -4.24 -2.93
N ILE A 285 3.10 -4.93 -1.95
CA ILE A 285 4.51 -4.72 -1.59
C ILE A 285 5.43 -5.12 -2.75
N ASP A 286 5.10 -6.19 -3.48
CA ASP A 286 5.86 -6.59 -4.66
C ASP A 286 5.67 -5.59 -5.83
N ALA A 287 4.51 -4.93 -5.95
CA ALA A 287 4.30 -3.81 -6.87
C ALA A 287 5.15 -2.58 -6.49
N TRP A 288 5.19 -2.24 -5.20
CA TRP A 288 6.02 -1.16 -4.67
C TRP A 288 7.53 -1.40 -4.91
N GLN A 289 8.01 -2.63 -4.71
CA GLN A 289 9.39 -3.00 -5.02
C GLN A 289 9.69 -2.96 -6.53
N ARG A 290 8.74 -3.36 -7.38
CA ARG A 290 8.85 -3.22 -8.84
C ARG A 290 8.93 -1.74 -9.25
N PHE A 291 8.09 -0.87 -8.69
CA PHE A 291 8.18 0.58 -8.91
C PHE A 291 9.57 1.13 -8.56
N LEU A 292 10.06 0.86 -7.35
CA LEU A 292 11.37 1.36 -6.90
C LEU A 292 12.53 0.84 -7.77
N THR A 293 12.46 -0.42 -8.22
CA THR A 293 13.45 -1.01 -9.12
C THR A 293 13.48 -0.31 -10.49
N LEU A 294 12.30 0.02 -11.03
CA LEU A 294 12.17 0.75 -12.30
C LEU A 294 12.59 2.23 -12.17
N TYR A 295 12.34 2.85 -11.02
CA TYR A 295 12.81 4.20 -10.68
C TYR A 295 14.34 4.25 -10.64
N GLU A 296 15.00 3.37 -9.88
CA GLU A 296 16.48 3.33 -9.78
C GLU A 296 17.14 3.02 -11.13
N ALA A 297 16.58 2.10 -11.92
CA ALA A 297 17.06 1.85 -13.29
C ALA A 297 16.93 3.09 -14.20
N THR A 298 15.90 3.92 -13.98
CA THR A 298 15.66 5.16 -14.72
C THR A 298 16.59 6.28 -14.25
N LYS A 299 16.78 6.47 -12.94
CA LYS A 299 17.72 7.42 -12.34
C LYS A 299 19.17 7.11 -12.75
N THR A 300 19.55 5.84 -12.77
CA THR A 300 20.85 5.37 -13.28
C THR A 300 21.06 5.78 -14.73
N TRP A 301 20.08 5.54 -15.61
CA TRP A 301 20.17 5.97 -17.01
C TRP A 301 20.24 7.48 -17.17
N ILE A 302 19.44 8.25 -16.42
CA ILE A 302 19.47 9.72 -16.41
C ILE A 302 20.88 10.21 -16.08
N GLU A 303 21.51 9.62 -15.05
CA GLU A 303 22.85 10.00 -14.61
C GLU A 303 23.94 9.59 -15.61
N GLU A 304 23.89 8.39 -16.19
CA GLU A 304 24.79 7.99 -17.30
C GLU A 304 24.75 9.01 -18.44
N LYS A 305 23.56 9.50 -18.81
CA LYS A 305 23.41 10.45 -19.91
C LYS A 305 23.77 11.87 -19.50
N ARG A 306 23.54 12.28 -18.26
CA ARG A 306 24.10 13.53 -17.71
C ARG A 306 25.62 13.54 -17.76
N GLN A 307 26.28 12.45 -17.35
CA GLN A 307 27.74 12.33 -17.42
C GLN A 307 28.26 12.36 -18.86
N PHE A 308 27.60 11.67 -19.80
CA PHE A 308 27.91 11.79 -21.24
C PHE A 308 27.73 13.23 -21.75
N LEU A 309 26.69 13.94 -21.29
CA LEU A 309 26.41 15.36 -21.59
C LEU A 309 27.35 16.35 -20.86
N VAL A 310 28.28 15.90 -20.02
CA VAL A 310 29.36 16.74 -19.47
C VAL A 310 30.61 16.71 -20.36
N GLU A 311 30.76 15.72 -21.26
CA GLU A 311 31.94 15.64 -22.11
C GLU A 311 32.03 16.83 -23.09
N PRO A 312 33.14 17.61 -23.09
CA PRO A 312 33.30 18.76 -23.97
C PRO A 312 33.61 18.30 -25.40
N LEU A 313 32.71 18.64 -26.34
CA LEU A 313 32.90 18.39 -27.76
C LEU A 313 34.09 19.21 -28.28
N LYS A 314 35.19 18.53 -28.61
CA LYS A 314 36.37 19.09 -29.27
C LYS A 314 36.62 18.35 -30.59
N LEU A 315 36.67 19.08 -31.71
CA LEU A 315 36.71 18.51 -33.05
C LEU A 315 37.89 19.07 -33.85
N SER A 316 38.75 18.19 -34.40
CA SER A 316 39.84 18.57 -35.29
C SER A 316 39.66 18.18 -36.76
N THR A 317 38.61 17.42 -37.08
CA THR A 317 38.28 16.99 -38.46
C THR A 317 36.79 16.79 -38.67
N LEU A 318 36.32 16.90 -39.92
CA LEU A 318 34.99 16.49 -40.36
C LEU A 318 34.68 15.01 -40.02
N VAL A 319 35.71 14.15 -39.99
CA VAL A 319 35.56 12.72 -39.64
C VAL A 319 35.18 12.58 -38.17
N GLN A 320 35.86 13.29 -37.26
CA GLN A 320 35.49 13.33 -35.84
C GLN A 320 34.12 13.99 -35.63
N ALA A 321 33.80 15.06 -36.36
CA ALA A 321 32.49 15.70 -36.31
C ALA A 321 31.36 14.71 -36.60
N ARG A 322 31.49 13.98 -37.72
CA ARG A 322 30.55 12.92 -38.14
C ARG A 322 30.56 11.71 -37.22
N GLN A 323 31.68 11.38 -36.56
CA GLN A 323 31.73 10.32 -35.56
C GLN A 323 30.96 10.72 -34.29
N ARG A 324 31.21 11.90 -33.72
CA ARG A 324 30.46 12.40 -32.55
C ARG A 324 28.98 12.59 -32.87
N LEU A 325 28.64 13.07 -34.06
CA LEU A 325 27.28 13.10 -34.60
C LEU A 325 26.62 11.71 -34.63
N HIS A 326 27.37 10.67 -35.04
CA HIS A 326 26.89 9.29 -35.02
C HIS A 326 26.71 8.76 -33.58
N GLU A 327 27.65 9.02 -32.67
CA GLU A 327 27.55 8.70 -31.25
C GLU A 327 26.28 9.34 -30.63
N TYR A 328 26.08 10.65 -30.82
CA TYR A 328 24.89 11.36 -30.35
C TYR A 328 23.60 10.88 -31.03
N SER A 329 23.63 10.56 -32.32
CA SER A 329 22.49 9.92 -33.01
C SER A 329 22.23 8.47 -32.58
N SER A 330 23.24 7.79 -32.01
CA SER A 330 23.10 6.48 -31.38
C SER A 330 22.65 6.54 -29.90
N LEU A 331 22.34 7.73 -29.40
CA LEU A 331 21.82 7.99 -28.06
C LEU A 331 20.51 8.78 -28.09
N GLY A 332 20.37 9.72 -29.03
CA GLY A 332 19.21 10.59 -29.23
C GLY A 332 18.27 10.13 -30.33
N TRP A 333 17.15 9.51 -29.93
CA TRP A 333 15.83 9.54 -30.57
C TRP A 333 15.64 9.30 -32.08
N ARG A 334 14.87 8.24 -32.39
CA ARG A 334 13.64 8.43 -33.18
C ARG A 334 12.53 7.45 -32.79
N ASN A 335 11.44 7.98 -32.22
CA ASN A 335 10.17 7.28 -32.10
C ASN A 335 8.99 8.28 -32.19
N ARG A 336 8.84 8.95 -33.35
CA ARG A 336 7.51 9.46 -33.74
C ARG A 336 6.68 8.27 -34.22
N GLY A 337 5.47 8.13 -33.72
CA GLY A 337 4.59 7.02 -34.10
C GLY A 337 4.07 7.13 -35.53
N SER A 338 3.58 6.00 -36.04
CA SER A 338 2.40 5.94 -36.92
C SER A 338 2.35 6.91 -38.12
N GLY A 339 3.38 6.91 -38.97
CA GLY A 339 3.41 7.67 -40.23
C GLY A 339 3.99 6.84 -41.38
N VAL A 340 3.18 6.53 -42.39
CA VAL A 340 3.51 5.64 -43.52
C VAL A 340 4.79 6.10 -44.22
N PHE A 341 5.84 5.26 -44.21
CA PHE A 341 7.06 5.49 -44.98
C PHE A 341 7.05 4.57 -46.21
N VAL A 342 6.84 5.16 -47.39
CA VAL A 342 6.84 4.41 -48.66
C VAL A 342 8.29 4.10 -49.06
N PRO A 343 8.64 2.84 -49.38
CA PRO A 343 10.01 2.49 -49.76
C PRO A 343 10.32 2.97 -51.19
N ILE A 344 11.32 3.83 -51.32
CA ILE A 344 11.99 4.12 -52.60
C ILE A 344 13.09 3.06 -52.82
N SER A 345 13.38 2.75 -54.09
CA SER A 345 14.00 1.48 -54.50
C SER A 345 15.39 1.17 -53.93
N ALA A 346 15.61 -0.10 -53.59
CA ALA A 346 16.89 -0.61 -53.12
C ALA A 346 17.78 -1.07 -54.28
N SER A 347 19.06 -0.69 -54.26
CA SER A 347 20.16 -1.39 -54.97
C SER A 347 21.56 -1.03 -54.47
N SER A 348 21.78 0.15 -53.85
CA SER A 348 23.12 0.58 -53.42
C SER A 348 23.34 0.69 -51.89
N CYS A 349 22.29 0.55 -51.08
CA CYS A 349 22.37 0.89 -49.64
C CYS A 349 22.82 -0.27 -48.72
N VAL A 350 22.80 -1.52 -49.19
CA VAL A 350 22.84 -2.72 -48.32
C VAL A 350 24.09 -2.80 -47.45
N LEU A 351 25.27 -2.49 -47.98
CA LEU A 351 26.53 -2.59 -47.22
C LEU A 351 26.74 -1.43 -46.22
N LEU A 352 26.18 -0.25 -46.46
CA LEU A 352 26.20 0.85 -45.49
C LEU A 352 25.15 0.65 -44.38
N ILE A 353 23.99 0.11 -44.73
CA ILE A 353 22.91 -0.20 -43.78
C ILE A 353 23.34 -1.24 -42.73
N LEU A 354 24.14 -2.23 -43.10
CA LEU A 354 24.55 -3.29 -42.15
C LEU A 354 25.52 -2.79 -41.06
N ALA A 355 26.40 -1.84 -41.37
CA ALA A 355 27.29 -1.23 -40.38
C ALA A 355 26.55 -0.21 -39.48
N PHE A 356 25.73 0.67 -40.07
CA PHE A 356 24.93 1.64 -39.30
C PHE A 356 23.79 1.00 -38.51
N GLY A 357 23.24 -0.11 -39.00
CA GLY A 357 22.03 -0.74 -38.45
C GLY A 357 22.19 -1.26 -37.03
N VAL A 358 23.35 -1.83 -36.68
CA VAL A 358 23.58 -2.38 -35.34
C VAL A 358 23.60 -1.26 -34.28
N ALA A 359 24.32 -0.16 -34.53
CA ALA A 359 24.37 0.99 -33.63
C ALA A 359 22.98 1.66 -33.50
N LEU A 360 22.32 1.92 -34.62
CA LEU A 360 20.97 2.51 -34.66
C LEU A 360 19.94 1.65 -33.91
N GLN A 361 20.08 0.32 -33.95
CA GLN A 361 19.18 -0.62 -33.29
C GLN A 361 19.51 -0.86 -31.80
N ILE A 362 20.67 -0.41 -31.30
CA ILE A 362 20.96 -0.32 -29.86
C ILE A 362 20.40 0.99 -29.29
N ALA A 363 20.64 2.10 -30.00
CA ALA A 363 20.12 3.44 -29.67
C ALA A 363 18.61 3.44 -29.38
N VAL A 364 17.84 2.94 -30.35
CA VAL A 364 16.37 2.91 -30.30
C VAL A 364 15.85 1.98 -29.18
N LYS A 365 16.64 1.03 -28.67
CA LYS A 365 16.25 0.20 -27.52
C LYS A 365 16.38 0.94 -26.20
N SER A 366 17.47 1.68 -25.97
CA SER A 366 17.75 2.30 -24.67
C SER A 366 16.66 3.31 -24.27
N CYS A 367 16.39 4.30 -25.12
CA CYS A 367 15.32 5.27 -24.87
C CYS A 367 13.93 4.58 -24.80
N LYS A 368 13.64 3.57 -25.63
CA LYS A 368 12.37 2.81 -25.53
C LYS A 368 12.23 2.05 -24.21
N GLN A 369 13.31 1.52 -23.67
CA GLN A 369 13.29 0.84 -22.37
C GLN A 369 12.96 1.82 -21.24
N ILE A 370 13.50 3.05 -21.24
CA ILE A 370 13.17 4.03 -20.21
C ILE A 370 11.74 4.56 -20.32
N ASN A 371 11.26 4.83 -21.54
CA ASN A 371 9.84 5.16 -21.74
C ASN A 371 8.91 4.00 -21.33
N LYS A 372 9.36 2.74 -21.47
CA LYS A 372 8.65 1.57 -20.91
C LYS A 372 8.71 1.57 -19.38
N ASN A 373 9.87 1.77 -18.76
CA ASN A 373 10.02 1.81 -17.29
C ASN A 373 9.03 2.81 -16.66
N LEU A 374 8.98 4.04 -17.18
CA LEU A 374 8.06 5.08 -16.71
C LEU A 374 6.58 4.68 -16.90
N SER A 375 6.23 4.09 -18.05
CA SER A 375 4.88 3.57 -18.30
C SER A 375 4.50 2.39 -17.39
N ASP A 376 5.45 1.53 -17.03
CA ASP A 376 5.22 0.40 -16.13
C ASP A 376 5.16 0.89 -14.66
N MET A 377 6.00 1.85 -14.25
CA MET A 377 5.90 2.54 -12.95
C MET A 377 4.51 3.16 -12.74
N GLY A 378 3.93 3.81 -13.75
CA GLY A 378 2.57 4.34 -13.67
C GLY A 378 1.50 3.27 -13.40
N LYS A 379 1.67 2.04 -13.92
CA LYS A 379 0.75 0.91 -13.68
C LYS A 379 0.92 0.31 -12.28
N GLU A 380 2.16 0.18 -11.81
CA GLU A 380 2.41 -0.26 -10.44
C GLU A 380 1.81 0.76 -9.45
N LEU A 381 1.96 2.06 -9.71
CA LEU A 381 1.38 3.13 -8.90
C LEU A 381 -0.16 3.09 -8.89
N GLU A 382 -0.81 2.88 -10.05
CA GLU A 382 -2.26 2.67 -10.12
C GLU A 382 -2.69 1.41 -9.32
N SER A 383 -1.96 0.30 -9.45
CA SER A 383 -2.22 -0.94 -8.73
C SER A 383 -2.09 -0.79 -7.20
N ILE A 384 -1.12 0.01 -6.73
CA ILE A 384 -0.94 0.31 -5.31
C ILE A 384 -2.08 1.22 -4.80
N GLY A 385 -2.42 2.27 -5.57
CA GLY A 385 -3.45 3.25 -5.21
C GLY A 385 -4.88 2.69 -5.14
N GLN A 386 -5.17 1.58 -5.82
CA GLN A 386 -6.43 0.84 -5.64
C GLN A 386 -6.54 0.20 -4.24
N VAL A 387 -5.40 -0.11 -3.61
CA VAL A 387 -5.30 -0.90 -2.37
C VAL A 387 -5.07 -0.03 -1.14
N CYS A 388 -4.13 0.91 -1.20
CA CYS A 388 -3.61 1.67 -0.06
C CYS A 388 -2.88 2.96 -0.53
N SER A 389 -2.20 3.67 0.37
CA SER A 389 -1.51 4.92 0.02
C SER A 389 -0.28 4.68 -0.84
N VAL A 390 -0.08 5.54 -1.83
CA VAL A 390 1.07 5.54 -2.75
C VAL A 390 2.29 6.32 -2.22
N GLY A 391 2.20 6.90 -1.02
CA GLY A 391 3.31 7.66 -0.40
C GLY A 391 3.90 8.72 -1.32
N ASP A 392 5.24 8.77 -1.40
CA ASP A 392 5.99 9.70 -2.25
C ASP A 392 6.28 9.18 -3.67
N LEU A 393 5.70 8.04 -4.06
CA LEU A 393 5.89 7.47 -5.40
C LEU A 393 5.40 8.40 -6.55
N PRO A 394 4.31 9.19 -6.41
CA PRO A 394 3.92 10.17 -7.45
C PRO A 394 4.99 11.22 -7.71
N GLU A 395 5.61 11.78 -6.66
CA GLU A 395 6.71 12.74 -6.83
C GLU A 395 7.94 12.08 -7.46
N LYS A 396 8.29 10.84 -7.09
CA LYS A 396 9.39 10.09 -7.72
C LYS A 396 9.16 9.86 -9.22
N LEU A 397 7.92 9.53 -9.63
CA LEU A 397 7.59 9.36 -11.03
C LEU A 397 7.77 10.68 -11.80
N LEU A 398 7.21 11.78 -11.27
CA LEU A 398 7.34 13.10 -11.89
C LEU A 398 8.80 13.56 -11.99
N GLU A 399 9.60 13.41 -10.92
CA GLU A 399 11.03 13.77 -10.93
C GLU A 399 11.82 12.97 -11.99
N ALA A 400 11.50 11.68 -12.14
CA ALA A 400 12.10 10.83 -13.16
C ALA A 400 11.66 11.23 -14.58
N GLU A 401 10.40 11.58 -14.80
CA GLU A 401 9.89 12.05 -16.10
C GLU A 401 10.52 13.39 -16.51
N GLU A 402 10.54 14.39 -15.61
CA GLU A 402 11.12 15.71 -15.87
C GLU A 402 12.63 15.62 -16.15
N ALA A 403 13.38 14.92 -15.31
CA ALA A 403 14.82 14.77 -15.48
C ALA A 403 15.19 13.99 -16.76
N LYS A 404 14.37 13.00 -17.15
CA LYS A 404 14.48 12.28 -18.42
C LYS A 404 14.19 13.20 -19.61
N VAL A 405 13.14 14.02 -19.56
CA VAL A 405 12.82 15.00 -20.62
C VAL A 405 13.93 16.06 -20.77
N GLN A 406 14.49 16.54 -19.66
CA GLN A 406 15.63 17.46 -19.65
C GLN A 406 16.85 16.87 -20.38
N VAL A 407 17.23 15.64 -20.05
CA VAL A 407 18.34 14.91 -20.68
C VAL A 407 18.09 14.68 -22.18
N GLU A 408 16.87 14.29 -22.55
CA GLU A 408 16.50 14.07 -23.95
C GLU A 408 16.53 15.37 -24.78
N GLY A 409 16.14 16.50 -24.18
CA GLY A 409 16.30 17.83 -24.79
C GLY A 409 17.75 18.20 -25.07
N GLN A 410 18.64 18.03 -24.07
CA GLN A 410 20.07 18.34 -24.21
C GLN A 410 20.79 17.41 -25.21
N LEU A 411 20.37 16.14 -25.32
CA LEU A 411 20.85 15.22 -26.36
C LEU A 411 20.43 15.68 -27.76
N LEU A 412 19.18 16.14 -27.92
CA LEU A 412 18.66 16.63 -29.20
C LEU A 412 19.33 17.94 -29.64
N GLU A 413 19.52 18.89 -28.72
CA GLU A 413 20.20 20.18 -28.95
C GLU A 413 21.64 19.96 -29.44
N ARG A 414 22.42 19.14 -28.72
CA ARG A 414 23.80 18.82 -29.14
C ARG A 414 23.87 18.03 -30.45
N ASN A 415 22.92 17.15 -30.71
CA ASN A 415 22.86 16.41 -31.98
C ASN A 415 22.59 17.37 -33.16
N ALA A 416 21.66 18.31 -33.02
CA ALA A 416 21.41 19.35 -34.02
C ALA A 416 22.66 20.21 -34.26
N LEU A 417 23.32 20.69 -33.20
CA LEU A 417 24.54 21.51 -33.33
C LEU A 417 25.70 20.73 -33.98
N LEU A 418 25.84 19.43 -33.69
CA LEU A 418 26.81 18.54 -34.36
C LEU A 418 26.49 18.32 -35.85
N GLN A 419 25.21 18.25 -36.22
CA GLN A 419 24.76 18.14 -37.61
C GLN A 419 25.12 19.41 -38.39
N GLU A 420 24.72 20.58 -37.89
CA GLU A 420 25.01 21.89 -38.50
C GLU A 420 26.53 22.12 -38.63
N THR A 421 27.30 21.83 -37.58
CA THR A 421 28.77 21.94 -37.62
C THR A 421 29.37 21.03 -38.68
N SER A 422 28.85 19.80 -38.84
CA SER A 422 29.31 18.86 -39.87
C SER A 422 28.98 19.33 -41.29
N GLU A 423 27.85 20.00 -41.49
CA GLU A 423 27.42 20.54 -42.79
C GLU A 423 28.22 21.80 -43.18
N GLU A 424 28.43 22.75 -42.27
CA GLU A 424 29.26 23.93 -42.55
C GLU A 424 30.75 23.57 -42.67
N TRP A 425 31.24 22.56 -41.93
CA TRP A 425 32.61 22.04 -42.11
C TRP A 425 32.78 21.42 -43.50
N GLU A 426 31.83 20.60 -43.97
CA GLU A 426 31.89 20.06 -45.32
C GLU A 426 31.81 21.17 -46.39
N GLN A 427 30.95 22.19 -46.19
CA GLN A 427 30.90 23.36 -47.08
C GLN A 427 32.23 24.10 -47.14
N CYS A 428 32.90 24.30 -46.00
CA CYS A 428 34.21 24.94 -45.92
C CYS A 428 35.28 24.12 -46.66
N GLU A 429 35.41 22.82 -46.35
CA GLU A 429 36.34 21.92 -47.05
C GLU A 429 36.08 21.87 -48.57
N ARG A 430 34.81 21.88 -48.99
CA ARG A 430 34.43 21.93 -50.40
C ARG A 430 34.86 23.25 -51.03
N LYS A 431 34.66 24.38 -50.34
CA LYS A 431 35.10 25.70 -50.81
C LYS A 431 36.62 25.80 -50.94
N MET A 432 37.38 25.29 -49.97
CA MET A 432 38.84 25.22 -50.02
C MET A 432 39.32 24.44 -51.24
N LYS A 433 38.71 23.29 -51.54
CA LYS A 433 39.03 22.44 -52.70
C LYS A 433 38.69 23.13 -54.03
N GLU A 434 37.54 23.82 -54.12
CA GLU A 434 37.17 24.65 -55.27
C GLU A 434 38.18 25.80 -55.49
N VAL A 435 38.52 26.54 -54.44
CA VAL A 435 39.43 27.69 -54.48
C VAL A 435 40.84 27.26 -54.86
N LYS A 436 41.38 26.19 -54.27
CA LYS A 436 42.70 25.64 -54.64
C LYS A 436 42.74 25.21 -56.11
N THR A 437 41.67 24.59 -56.60
CA THR A 437 41.51 24.22 -58.02
C THR A 437 41.41 25.45 -58.93
N TRP A 438 40.83 26.55 -58.45
CA TRP A 438 40.75 27.82 -59.18
C TRP A 438 42.09 28.55 -59.23
N ILE A 439 42.84 28.62 -58.12
CA ILE A 439 44.19 29.21 -58.05
C ILE A 439 45.11 28.54 -59.07
N GLU A 440 45.11 27.22 -59.12
CA GLU A 440 45.93 26.45 -60.05
C GLU A 440 45.57 26.76 -61.52
N LYS A 441 44.27 26.79 -61.85
CA LYS A 441 43.80 27.16 -63.19
C LYS A 441 44.12 28.62 -63.55
N ALA A 442 44.13 29.54 -62.59
CA ALA A 442 44.51 30.94 -62.80
C ALA A 442 46.01 31.07 -63.09
N LYS A 443 46.88 30.40 -62.32
CA LYS A 443 48.33 30.30 -62.58
C LYS A 443 48.61 29.73 -63.99
N GLN A 444 48.01 28.59 -64.33
CA GLN A 444 48.13 27.99 -65.67
C GLN A 444 47.61 28.90 -66.80
N SER A 445 46.54 29.67 -66.55
CA SER A 445 45.98 30.62 -67.52
C SER A 445 46.90 31.82 -67.79
N LEU A 446 47.56 32.35 -66.76
CA LEU A 446 48.57 33.41 -66.87
C LEU A 446 49.78 32.97 -67.69
N GLU A 447 50.28 31.77 -67.42
CA GLU A 447 51.51 31.28 -68.05
C GLU A 447 51.29 30.75 -69.47
N SER A 448 50.05 30.41 -69.82
CA SER A 448 49.66 29.83 -71.11
C SER A 448 50.23 30.57 -72.33
N PRO A 449 50.93 29.87 -73.26
CA PRO A 449 51.38 30.45 -74.52
C PRO A 449 50.25 31.05 -75.37
N GLN A 450 49.01 30.59 -75.19
CA GLN A 450 47.84 31.11 -75.93
C GLN A 450 47.35 32.45 -75.35
N ASN A 451 47.54 32.70 -74.04
CA ASN A 451 47.28 34.01 -73.44
C ASN A 451 48.34 35.02 -73.90
N LYS A 452 49.62 34.63 -73.83
CA LYS A 452 50.77 35.45 -74.25
C LYS A 452 50.76 35.86 -75.75
N LYS A 453 50.02 35.14 -76.60
CA LYS A 453 49.81 35.45 -78.03
C LYS A 453 48.68 36.45 -78.31
N LYS A 454 47.87 36.84 -77.31
CA LYS A 454 46.79 37.81 -77.49
C LYS A 454 47.33 39.25 -77.63
N PRO A 455 46.58 40.17 -78.28
CA PRO A 455 46.88 41.61 -78.24
C PRO A 455 47.06 42.10 -76.80
N LEU A 456 47.93 43.10 -76.57
CA LEU A 456 48.22 43.57 -75.21
C LEU A 456 46.97 44.14 -74.50
N ARG A 457 46.03 44.75 -75.24
CA ARG A 457 44.74 45.21 -74.69
C ARG A 457 43.87 44.04 -74.18
N ASP A 458 43.74 42.96 -74.96
CA ASP A 458 43.08 41.73 -74.50
C ASP A 458 43.77 41.15 -73.25
N GLN A 459 45.11 41.15 -73.23
CA GLN A 459 45.90 40.61 -72.12
C GLN A 459 45.70 41.42 -70.83
N HIS A 460 45.57 42.74 -70.94
CA HIS A 460 45.26 43.64 -69.83
C HIS A 460 43.88 43.36 -69.24
N ILE A 461 42.83 43.38 -70.08
CA ILE A 461 41.42 43.14 -69.69
C ILE A 461 41.24 41.79 -68.99
N ILE A 462 41.94 40.74 -69.45
CA ILE A 462 41.93 39.41 -68.81
C ILE A 462 42.51 39.45 -67.39
N ARG A 463 43.54 40.27 -67.15
CA ARG A 463 44.23 40.37 -65.85
C ARG A 463 43.49 41.31 -64.89
N GLU A 464 42.95 42.43 -65.37
CA GLU A 464 42.01 43.27 -64.61
C GLU A 464 40.82 42.47 -64.09
N LYS A 465 40.16 41.70 -64.98
CA LYS A 465 39.06 40.81 -64.56
C LYS A 465 39.54 39.83 -63.49
N MET A 466 40.71 39.23 -63.68
CA MET A 466 41.24 38.24 -62.75
C MET A 466 41.58 38.83 -61.37
N LEU A 467 41.94 40.11 -61.25
CA LEU A 467 42.05 40.78 -59.94
C LEU A 467 40.72 40.79 -59.18
N SER A 468 39.62 41.05 -59.88
CA SER A 468 38.26 40.96 -59.33
C SER A 468 37.88 39.52 -58.98
N ASP A 469 38.16 38.55 -59.87
CA ASP A 469 37.90 37.14 -59.59
C ASP A 469 38.71 36.64 -58.37
N VAL A 470 39.98 37.05 -58.17
CA VAL A 470 40.76 36.74 -56.96
C VAL A 470 40.07 37.28 -55.70
N ALA A 471 39.65 38.56 -55.71
CA ALA A 471 38.98 39.17 -54.57
C ALA A 471 37.68 38.42 -54.22
N ILE A 472 36.91 38.01 -55.23
CA ILE A 472 35.70 37.20 -55.06
C ILE A 472 36.01 35.84 -54.42
N GLN A 473 37.13 35.18 -54.74
CA GLN A 473 37.51 33.91 -54.07
C GLN A 473 37.93 34.10 -52.61
N LYS A 474 38.66 35.19 -52.29
CA LYS A 474 39.01 35.52 -50.89
C LYS A 474 37.76 35.71 -50.03
N THR A 475 36.79 36.49 -50.51
CA THR A 475 35.51 36.71 -49.81
C THR A 475 34.74 35.39 -49.61
N LYS A 476 34.73 34.49 -50.62
CA LYS A 476 34.06 33.19 -50.51
C LYS A 476 34.67 32.27 -49.47
N ILE A 477 36.00 32.13 -49.43
CA ILE A 477 36.65 31.24 -48.46
C ILE A 477 36.59 31.80 -47.04
N GLY A 478 36.73 33.13 -46.89
CA GLY A 478 36.55 33.82 -45.61
C GLY A 478 35.16 33.59 -45.00
N ILE A 479 34.09 33.87 -45.74
CA ILE A 479 32.70 33.67 -45.28
C ILE A 479 32.41 32.20 -44.92
N SER A 480 32.96 31.23 -45.67
CA SER A 480 32.84 29.81 -45.33
C SER A 480 33.54 29.44 -44.02
N MET A 481 34.69 30.04 -43.72
CA MET A 481 35.40 29.81 -42.46
C MET A 481 34.74 30.55 -41.28
N GLU A 482 34.26 31.78 -41.48
CA GLU A 482 33.52 32.54 -40.47
C GLU A 482 32.27 31.79 -39.98
N LYS A 483 31.47 31.25 -40.91
CA LYS A 483 30.29 30.40 -40.60
C LYS A 483 30.66 29.22 -39.72
N LEU A 484 31.66 28.43 -40.12
CA LEU A 484 32.14 27.30 -39.33
C LEU A 484 32.65 27.73 -37.94
N GLN A 485 33.35 28.86 -37.86
CA GLN A 485 33.88 29.37 -36.60
C GLN A 485 32.79 29.88 -35.64
N VAL A 486 31.59 30.24 -36.11
CA VAL A 486 30.43 30.50 -35.22
C VAL A 486 30.06 29.22 -34.46
N HIS A 487 29.90 28.09 -35.14
CA HIS A 487 29.59 26.81 -34.48
C HIS A 487 30.67 26.39 -33.48
N PHE A 488 31.94 26.69 -33.76
CA PHE A 488 33.04 26.45 -32.81
C PHE A 488 32.94 27.27 -31.51
N ARG A 489 32.31 28.45 -31.56
CA ARG A 489 32.05 29.30 -30.39
C ARG A 489 30.77 28.89 -29.65
N SER A 490 29.82 28.24 -30.33
CA SER A 490 28.55 27.73 -29.76
C SER A 490 28.69 26.47 -28.90
N GLY A 491 29.90 26.03 -28.55
CA GLY A 491 30.13 24.92 -27.61
C GLY A 491 30.78 23.66 -28.21
N ILE A 492 31.10 23.65 -29.50
CA ILE A 492 31.80 22.55 -30.19
C ILE A 492 33.21 23.02 -30.57
N GLY A 493 34.13 23.04 -29.60
CA GLY A 493 35.45 23.65 -29.76
C GLY A 493 36.25 23.08 -30.93
N GLY A 494 36.52 23.91 -31.93
CA GLY A 494 37.31 23.55 -33.10
C GLY A 494 38.82 23.63 -32.88
N ASP A 495 39.57 22.74 -33.55
CA ASP A 495 41.02 22.81 -33.70
C ASP A 495 41.42 23.88 -34.75
N SER A 496 42.58 24.52 -34.58
CA SER A 496 43.02 25.62 -35.44
C SER A 496 43.38 25.20 -36.85
N ARG A 497 43.70 23.91 -37.08
CA ARG A 497 44.18 23.35 -38.35
C ARG A 497 43.35 23.67 -39.59
N ILE A 498 42.02 23.76 -39.49
CA ILE A 498 41.17 24.16 -40.63
C ILE A 498 41.27 25.66 -40.92
N GLY A 499 41.42 26.50 -39.89
CA GLY A 499 41.73 27.92 -40.03
C GLY A 499 43.10 28.14 -40.67
N GLU A 500 44.14 27.46 -40.16
CA GLU A 500 45.49 27.48 -40.71
C GLU A 500 45.50 27.16 -42.22
N THR A 501 44.76 26.12 -42.64
CA THR A 501 44.65 25.73 -44.06
C THR A 501 43.85 26.75 -44.90
N VAL A 502 42.94 27.51 -44.30
CA VAL A 502 42.24 28.64 -44.96
C VAL A 502 43.17 29.84 -45.08
N ASP A 503 43.95 30.15 -44.05
CA ASP A 503 44.92 31.24 -44.04
C ASP A 503 46.05 31.02 -45.05
N GLU A 504 46.54 29.77 -45.20
CA GLU A 504 47.44 29.38 -46.29
C GLU A 504 46.85 29.68 -47.68
N LEU A 505 45.57 29.35 -47.90
CA LEU A 505 44.89 29.60 -49.19
C LEU A 505 44.60 31.09 -49.42
N LEU A 506 44.36 31.86 -48.36
CA LEU A 506 44.28 33.32 -48.44
C LEU A 506 45.64 33.92 -48.81
N ALA A 507 46.73 33.44 -48.23
CA ALA A 507 48.10 33.84 -48.59
C ALA A 507 48.46 33.44 -50.04
N GLU A 508 48.03 32.27 -50.54
CA GLU A 508 48.15 31.93 -51.96
C GLU A 508 47.38 32.91 -52.87
N LEU A 509 46.18 33.32 -52.47
CA LEU A 509 45.37 34.32 -53.20
C LEU A 509 45.98 35.73 -53.13
N ASP A 510 46.64 36.11 -52.04
CA ASP A 510 47.40 37.37 -51.93
C ASP A 510 48.60 37.40 -52.87
N ASN A 511 49.41 36.34 -52.88
CA ASN A 511 50.54 36.22 -53.80
C ASN A 511 50.10 36.22 -55.27
N LEU A 512 48.99 35.54 -55.59
CA LEU A 512 48.39 35.59 -56.93
C LEU A 512 47.87 36.99 -57.28
N HIS A 513 47.20 37.69 -56.35
CA HIS A 513 46.72 39.06 -56.57
C HIS A 513 47.88 40.02 -56.87
N ALA A 514 48.97 39.95 -56.09
CA ALA A 514 50.15 40.77 -56.28
C ALA A 514 50.78 40.56 -57.67
N ASN A 515 51.00 39.31 -58.08
CA ASN A 515 51.56 38.95 -59.38
C ASN A 515 50.67 39.42 -60.54
N VAL A 516 49.35 39.20 -60.47
CA VAL A 516 48.41 39.67 -61.50
C VAL A 516 48.40 41.21 -61.56
N LYS A 517 48.52 41.89 -60.42
CA LYS A 517 48.53 43.36 -60.34
C LYS A 517 49.79 43.95 -60.97
N GLU A 518 50.95 43.36 -60.69
CA GLU A 518 52.23 43.70 -61.32
C GLU A 518 52.17 43.49 -62.85
N GLN A 519 51.68 42.34 -63.31
CA GLN A 519 51.47 42.09 -64.75
C GLN A 519 50.47 43.07 -65.39
N THR A 520 49.45 43.52 -64.66
CA THR A 520 48.46 44.49 -65.16
C THR A 520 49.14 45.84 -65.36
N ALA A 521 49.82 46.37 -64.35
CA ALA A 521 50.55 47.64 -64.43
C ALA A 521 51.67 47.61 -65.50
N ALA A 522 52.37 46.48 -65.66
CA ALA A 522 53.36 46.31 -66.71
C ALA A 522 52.74 46.34 -68.13
N LEU A 523 51.53 45.78 -68.31
CA LEU A 523 50.80 45.87 -69.57
C LEU A 523 50.21 47.27 -69.80
N GLU A 524 49.74 47.94 -68.74
CA GLU A 524 49.25 49.33 -68.77
C GLU A 524 50.36 50.27 -69.27
N ALA A 525 51.56 50.15 -68.70
CA ALA A 525 52.74 50.90 -69.14
C ALA A 525 53.13 50.59 -70.61
N CYS A 526 53.12 49.31 -71.01
CA CYS A 526 53.36 48.92 -72.41
C CYS A 526 52.32 49.53 -73.38
N LEU A 527 51.06 49.59 -72.97
CA LEU A 527 49.96 50.16 -73.77
C LEU A 527 50.08 51.68 -73.87
N ALA A 528 50.39 52.36 -72.77
CA ALA A 528 50.67 53.81 -72.77
C ALA A 528 51.85 54.16 -73.68
N GLN A 529 52.93 53.35 -73.66
CA GLN A 529 54.08 53.52 -74.55
C GLN A 529 53.71 53.31 -76.03
N ILE A 530 52.86 52.33 -76.35
CA ILE A 530 52.35 52.11 -77.71
C ILE A 530 51.49 53.29 -78.18
N ASP A 531 50.66 53.85 -77.30
CA ASP A 531 49.81 55.00 -77.64
C ASP A 531 50.64 56.29 -77.78
N GLN A 532 51.72 56.45 -77.01
CA GLN A 532 52.73 57.50 -77.24
C GLN A 532 53.40 57.33 -78.61
N TYR A 533 53.92 56.15 -78.95
CA TYR A 533 54.54 55.93 -80.27
C TYR A 533 53.54 56.15 -81.42
N GLN A 534 52.26 55.87 -81.23
CA GLN A 534 51.23 56.21 -82.24
C GLN A 534 51.02 57.72 -82.39
N GLN A 535 51.09 58.50 -81.31
CA GLN A 535 51.05 59.97 -81.37
C GLN A 535 52.30 60.53 -82.07
N GLU A 536 53.50 60.05 -81.71
CA GLU A 536 54.76 60.43 -82.36
C GLU A 536 54.75 60.10 -83.87
N ILE A 537 54.28 58.90 -84.25
CA ILE A 537 54.12 58.51 -85.66
C ILE A 537 53.09 59.39 -86.38
N GLN A 538 52.01 59.82 -85.74
CA GLN A 538 51.06 60.76 -86.34
C GLN A 538 51.65 62.17 -86.48
N GLN A 539 52.40 62.66 -85.50
CA GLN A 539 53.10 63.94 -85.56
C GLN A 539 54.15 63.95 -86.69
N LEU A 540 54.97 62.89 -86.78
CA LEU A 540 55.92 62.71 -87.88
C LEU A 540 55.22 62.63 -89.25
N ARG A 541 54.06 61.95 -89.36
CA ARG A 541 53.26 61.94 -90.60
C ARG A 541 52.71 63.33 -90.96
N GLN A 542 52.28 64.12 -89.98
CA GLN A 542 51.86 65.50 -90.20
C GLN A 542 53.02 66.38 -90.67
N GLN A 543 54.20 66.26 -90.04
CA GLN A 543 55.42 66.95 -90.45
C GLN A 543 55.87 66.56 -91.86
N ILE A 544 55.87 65.26 -92.20
CA ILE A 544 56.17 64.78 -93.56
C ILE A 544 55.17 65.35 -94.56
N MET A 545 53.87 65.32 -94.26
CA MET A 545 52.83 65.90 -95.12
C MET A 545 53.00 67.42 -95.30
N GLN A 546 53.39 68.13 -94.24
CA GLN A 546 53.66 69.57 -94.28
C GLN A 546 54.89 69.90 -95.14
N VAL A 547 55.98 69.15 -94.99
CA VAL A 547 57.19 69.29 -95.80
C VAL A 547 56.95 68.89 -97.26
N GLU A 548 56.19 67.82 -97.52
CA GLU A 548 55.73 67.48 -98.88
C GLU A 548 54.87 68.60 -99.49
N GLN A 549 53.98 69.21 -98.72
CA GLN A 549 53.13 70.31 -99.19
C GLN A 549 53.97 71.56 -99.50
N GLN A 550 54.92 71.93 -98.62
CA GLN A 550 55.90 73.01 -98.88
C GLN A 550 56.72 72.71 -100.15
N LEU A 551 57.21 71.48 -100.30
CA LEU A 551 57.98 71.07 -101.48
C LEU A 551 57.14 71.16 -102.77
N ARG A 552 55.86 70.75 -102.73
CA ARG A 552 54.91 70.91 -103.85
C ARG A 552 54.64 72.37 -104.18
N THR A 553 54.61 73.26 -103.19
CA THR A 553 54.49 74.71 -103.42
C THR A 553 55.72 75.27 -104.12
N VAL A 554 56.93 74.96 -103.64
CA VAL A 554 58.21 75.41 -104.23
C VAL A 554 58.45 74.82 -105.62
N LEU A 555 57.98 73.60 -105.89
CA LEU A 555 58.04 72.94 -107.20
C LEU A 555 56.84 73.26 -108.12
N SER A 556 55.94 74.18 -107.73
CA SER A 556 54.83 74.59 -108.58
C SER A 556 55.35 75.32 -109.83
N PRO A 557 54.84 75.04 -111.04
CA PRO A 557 55.20 75.79 -112.25
C PRO A 557 54.87 77.29 -112.22
N THR A 558 54.13 77.75 -111.21
CA THR A 558 53.82 79.16 -110.94
C THR A 558 54.58 79.77 -109.76
N TYR A 559 55.57 79.08 -109.18
CA TYR A 559 56.39 79.61 -108.09
C TYR A 559 57.34 80.70 -108.62
N LEU A 560 57.04 81.97 -108.32
CA LEU A 560 57.69 83.13 -108.96
C LEU A 560 58.95 83.55 -108.22
N SER A 561 59.84 84.28 -108.91
CA SER A 561 61.13 84.73 -108.35
C SER A 561 60.99 85.59 -107.09
N THR A 562 59.85 86.26 -106.92
CA THR A 562 59.52 87.11 -105.77
C THR A 562 59.33 86.33 -104.47
N ASP A 563 58.94 85.05 -104.52
CA ASP A 563 58.71 84.25 -103.31
C ASP A 563 60.00 83.76 -102.65
N LYS A 564 61.15 83.87 -103.35
CA LYS A 564 62.47 83.47 -102.82
C LYS A 564 62.94 84.32 -101.64
N GLU A 565 62.57 85.61 -101.58
CA GLU A 565 62.94 86.47 -100.43
C GLU A 565 62.12 86.10 -99.18
N LYS A 566 60.86 85.68 -99.35
CA LYS A 566 60.04 85.14 -98.24
C LYS A 566 60.57 83.81 -97.71
N ALA A 567 60.93 82.90 -98.61
CA ALA A 567 61.50 81.60 -98.22
C ALA A 567 62.80 81.75 -97.41
N LEU A 568 63.52 82.86 -97.54
CA LEU A 568 64.70 83.19 -96.73
C LEU A 568 64.37 83.77 -95.35
N GLN A 569 63.18 84.35 -95.16
CA GLN A 569 62.70 84.85 -93.86
C GLN A 569 62.02 83.75 -93.02
N GLU A 570 61.37 82.77 -93.65
CA GLU A 570 60.72 81.63 -92.97
C GLU A 570 61.71 80.50 -92.61
N GLN A 571 63.02 80.75 -92.72
CA GLN A 571 64.11 79.81 -92.38
C GLN A 571 64.97 80.30 -91.18
N GLN A 572 64.48 81.30 -90.43
CA GLN A 572 65.00 81.76 -89.13
C GLN A 572 63.99 81.48 -88.02
#